data_AF-A0A840ESG1-F1
#
_entry.id   AF-A0A840ESG1-F1
#
_cell.length_a   1.000
_cell.length_b   1.000
_cell.length_c   1.000
_cell.angle_alpha   90.00
_cell.angle_beta   90.00
_cell.angle_gamma   90.00
#
_symmetry.space_group_name_H-M   'P 1'
#
loop_
_entity.id
_entity.type
_entity.pdbx_description
1 polymer ?
#
loop_
_entity_poly.entity_id
_entity_poly.type
_entity_poly.pdbx_seq_one_letter_code
_entity_poly.pdbx_strand_id
1 'polypeptide(L)' 'MPKDPTLRLKRDQRLRERYEWYSEHKPQWRHGAILAAIAEELFISPRTASAIFNGEGVYGN' A
#
# COMPACT_ATOMS: atom_id res chain seq x y z
N MET A 1 -8.63 2.03 21.79
CA MET A 1 -8.86 0.86 20.91
C MET A 1 -7.49 0.23 20.62
N PRO A 2 -7.19 -0.98 21.08
CA PRO A 2 -5.98 -1.66 20.66
C PRO A 2 -6.07 -1.90 19.15
N LYS A 3 -5.08 -1.44 18.39
CA LYS A 3 -5.03 -1.62 16.94
C LYS A 3 -4.70 -3.08 16.67
N ASP A 4 -5.64 -3.85 16.14
CA ASP A 4 -5.42 -5.24 15.74
C ASP A 4 -4.22 -5.31 14.74
N PRO A 5 -3.10 -5.96 15.14
CA PRO A 5 -1.91 -6.05 14.29
C PRO A 5 -2.17 -6.85 13.01
N THR A 6 -3.12 -7.78 13.03
CA THR A 6 -3.49 -8.61 11.88
C THR A 6 -4.12 -7.78 10.76
N LEU A 7 -4.86 -6.71 11.10
CA LEU A 7 -5.44 -5.82 10.10
C LEU A 7 -4.37 -5.00 9.35
N ARG A 8 -3.27 -4.62 10.02
CA ARG A 8 -2.16 -3.92 9.38
C ARG A 8 -1.44 -4.82 8.37
N LEU A 9 -1.13 -6.04 8.78
CA LEU A 9 -0.49 -7.02 7.91
C LEU A 9 -1.34 -7.31 6.67
N LYS A 10 -2.66 -7.49 6.84
CA LYS A 10 -3.59 -7.70 5.72
C LYS A 10 -3.63 -6.50 4.77
N ARG A 11 -3.63 -5.27 5.28
CA ARG A 11 -3.56 -4.06 4.44
C ARG A 11 -2.25 -4.01 3.66
N ASP A 12 -1.13 -4.27 4.31
CA ASP A 12 0.20 -4.18 3.70
C ASP A 12 0.38 -5.25 2.61
N GLN A 13 -0.13 -6.46 2.86
CA GLN A 13 -0.21 -7.51 1.84
C GLN A 13 -1.10 -7.07 0.67
N ARG A 14 -2.31 -6.56 0.94
CA ARG A 14 -3.22 -6.12 -0.11
C ARG A 14 -2.64 -4.99 -0.95
N LEU A 15 -1.88 -4.07 -0.35
CA LEU A 15 -1.16 -3.03 -1.09
C LEU A 15 -0.18 -3.63 -2.11
N ARG A 16 0.58 -4.66 -1.72
CA ARG A 16 1.54 -5.34 -2.63
C ARG A 16 0.83 -6.05 -3.76
N GLU A 17 -0.23 -6.80 -3.46
CA GLU A 17 -1.05 -7.49 -4.46
C GLU A 17 -1.64 -6.50 -5.49
N ARG A 18 -2.15 -5.35 -5.03
CA ARG A 18 -2.68 -4.31 -5.92
C ARG A 18 -1.57 -3.65 -6.73
N TYR A 19 -0.39 -3.45 -6.16
CA TYR A 19 0.75 -2.89 -6.88
C TYR A 19 1.19 -3.78 -8.04
N GLU A 20 1.26 -5.09 -7.83
CA GLU A 20 1.57 -6.07 -8.87
C GLU A 20 0.50 -6.02 -9.96
N TRP A 21 -0.78 -6.08 -9.58
CA TRP A 21 -1.90 -6.00 -10.53
C TRP A 21 -1.83 -4.74 -11.39
N TYR A 22 -1.60 -3.56 -10.79
CA TYR A 22 -1.47 -2.31 -11.52
C TYR A 22 -0.23 -2.27 -12.42
N SER A 23 0.89 -2.84 -11.98
CA SER A 23 2.12 -2.91 -12.78
C SER A 23 1.92 -3.75 -14.04
N GLU A 24 1.14 -4.83 -13.95
CA GLU A 24 0.82 -5.70 -15.09
C GLU A 24 -0.24 -5.09 -16.01
N HIS A 25 -1.30 -4.51 -15.44
CA HIS A 25 -2.47 -4.06 -16.22
C HIS A 25 -2.37 -2.61 -16.69
N LYS A 26 -1.47 -1.82 -16.10
CA LYS A 26 -1.21 -0.41 -16.41
C LYS A 26 0.30 -0.14 -16.52
N PRO A 27 1.04 -0.80 -17.44
CA PRO A 27 2.50 -0.70 -17.53
C PRO A 27 3.00 0.72 -17.86
N GLN A 28 2.15 1.59 -18.40
CA GLN A 28 2.45 2.99 -18.66
C GLN A 28 2.36 3.89 -17.42
N TRP A 29 1.78 3.40 -16.32
CA TRP A 29 1.67 4.18 -15.09
C TRP A 29 3.02 4.25 -14.39
N ARG A 30 3.39 5.46 -13.96
CA ARG A 30 4.56 5.66 -13.12
C ARG A 30 4.28 5.15 -11.70
N HIS A 31 5.33 4.77 -11.00
CA HIS A 31 5.28 4.31 -9.60
C HIS A 31 4.36 5.16 -8.70
N GLY A 32 4.49 6.49 -8.74
CA GLY A 32 3.66 7.40 -7.94
C GLY A 32 2.17 7.36 -8.29
N ALA A 33 1.81 7.14 -9.56
CA ALA A 33 0.41 7.02 -9.99
C ALA A 33 -0.21 5.70 -9.50
N ILE A 34 0.56 4.60 -9.56
CA ILE A 34 0.14 3.31 -9.01
C ILE A 34 -0.12 3.44 -7.51
N LEU A 35 0.81 4.02 -6.75
CA LEU A 35 0.64 4.19 -5.31
C LEU A 35 -0.51 5.13 -4.93
N ALA A 36 -0.76 6.19 -5.71
CA ALA A 36 -1.90 7.07 -5.48
C ALA A 36 -3.24 6.35 -5.67
N ALA A 37 -3.37 5.54 -6.72
CA ALA A 37 -4.58 4.74 -6.96
C ALA A 37 -4.81 3.71 -5.84
N ILE A 38 -3.77 3.01 -5.41
CA ILE A 38 -3.88 2.04 -4.31
C ILE A 38 -4.21 2.74 -2.98
N ALA A 39 -3.65 3.94 -2.75
CA ALA A 39 -3.96 4.72 -1.56
C ALA A 39 -5.44 5.09 -1.48
N GLU A 40 -6.03 5.47 -2.61
CA GLU A 40 -7.46 5.72 -2.74
C GLU A 40 -8.29 4.45 -2.49
N GLU A 41 -7.93 3.32 -3.11
CA GLU A 41 -8.61 2.02 -2.91
C GLU A 41 -8.60 1.53 -1.46
N LEU A 42 -7.49 1.78 -0.75
CA LEU A 42 -7.29 1.32 0.63
C LEU A 42 -7.65 2.38 1.68
N PHE A 43 -8.19 3.53 1.26
CA PHE A 43 -8.55 4.65 2.13
C PHE A 43 -7.41 5.10 3.05
N ILE A 44 -6.19 5.19 2.50
CA ILE A 44 -4.98 5.67 3.19
C ILE A 44 -4.37 6.85 2.46
N SER A 45 -3.43 7.57 3.10
CA SER A 45 -2.70 8.63 2.41
C SER A 45 -1.69 8.04 1.41
N PRO A 46 -1.39 8.72 0.28
CA PRO A 46 -0.34 8.30 -0.65
C PRO A 46 1.01 8.14 0.04
N ARG A 47 1.33 9.03 1.00
CA ARG A 47 2.53 8.92 1.84
C ARG A 47 2.57 7.61 2.64
N THR A 48 1.43 7.21 3.20
CA THR A 48 1.30 5.92 3.91
C THR A 48 1.47 4.75 2.96
N ALA A 49 0.89 4.80 1.76
CA ALA A 49 1.07 3.76 0.75
C ALA A 49 2.54 3.61 0.33
N SER A 50 3.24 4.72 0.05
CA SER A 50 4.68 4.72 -0.22
C SER A 50 5.50 4.14 0.93
N ALA A 51 5.20 4.54 2.17
CA ALA A 51 5.91 4.05 3.34
C ALA A 51 5.75 2.52 3.48
N ILE A 52 4.52 2.00 3.39
CA ILE A 52 4.25 0.55 3.43
C ILE A 52 5.00 -0.19 2.31
N PHE A 53 4.96 0.36 1.09
CA PHE A 53 5.64 -0.24 -0.07
C PHE A 53 7.14 -0.35 0.18
N ASN A 54 7.77 0.72 0.65
CA ASN A 54 9.20 0.80 0.97
C ASN A 54 9.59 0.03 2.25
N GLY A 55 8.63 -0.51 3.00
CA GLY A 55 8.89 -1.08 4.33
C GLY A 55 9.23 -0.04 5.40
N GLU A 56 9.00 1.25 5.12
CA GLU A 56 9.19 2.34 6.05
C GLU A 56 7.97 2.46 6.97
N GLY A 57 8.18 2.64 8.28
CA GLY A 57 7.07 2.79 9.22
C GLY A 57 6.36 1.48 9.58
N VAL A 58 7.01 0.33 9.38
CA VAL A 58 6.82 -0.81 10.28
C VAL A 58 7.31 -0.36 11.66
N TYR A 59 6.46 0.37 12.38
CA TYR A 59 6.64 0.56 13.82
C TYR A 59 6.38 -0.81 14.44
N GLY A 60 7.41 -1.65 14.40
CA GLY A 60 7.51 -2.83 15.23
C GLY A 60 7.42 -2.38 16.67
N ASN A 61 6.40 -2.88 17.34
CA ASN A 61 6.56 -3.53 18.63
C ASN A 61 5.97 -4.92 18.47
#